data_AF-A0A383C727-F1
#
_entry.id   AF-A0A383C727-F1
#
_cell.length_a   1.000
_cell.length_b   1.000
_cell.length_c   1.000
_cell.angle_alpha   90.00
_cell.angle_beta   90.00
_cell.angle_gamma   90.00
#
_symmetry.space_group_name_H-M   'P 1'
#
loop_
_entity.id
_entity.type
_entity.pdbx_description
1 polymer ?
#
loop_
_entity_poly.entity_id
_entity_poly.type
_entity_poly.pdbx_seq_one_letter_code
_entity_poly.pdbx_strand_id
1 'polypeptide(L)'
;LIVLAMQAGGSADRGSIAKNVMAVANGPGKKIYPGQLKKALDLLAKGKAVDYEGATGVVFTDVGEHVGNFLEKEVKGGKFKTKKQR
;
A
#
# COMPACT_ATOMS: atom_id res chain seq x y z
N LEU A 1 0.51 -6.68 -1.40
CA LEU A 1 1.34 -5.98 -2.40
C LEU A 1 1.70 -6.86 -3.58
N ILE A 2 2.46 -7.96 -3.39
CA ILE A 2 2.83 -8.86 -4.51
C ILE A 2 1.61 -9.34 -5.30
N VAL A 3 0.56 -9.82 -4.63
CA VAL A 3 -0.68 -10.28 -5.30
C VAL A 3 -1.35 -9.17 -6.10
N LEU A 4 -1.33 -7.93 -5.61
CA LEU A 4 -1.88 -6.78 -6.32
C LEU A 4 -1.01 -6.43 -7.54
N ALA A 5 0.32 -6.50 -7.42
CA ALA A 5 1.23 -6.31 -8.53
C ALA A 5 1.08 -7.39 -9.62
N MET A 6 0.86 -8.64 -9.23
CA MET A 6 0.53 -9.73 -10.15
C MET A 6 -0.78 -9.46 -10.89
N GLN A 7 -1.81 -9.02 -10.17
CA GLN A 7 -3.11 -8.68 -10.76
C GLN A 7 -3.02 -7.49 -11.74
N ALA A 8 -2.20 -6.48 -11.40
CA ALA A 8 -1.97 -5.31 -12.25
C ALA A 8 -1.16 -5.66 -13.51
N GLY A 9 -0.18 -6.56 -13.37
CA GLY A 9 0.68 -7.01 -14.46
C GLY A 9 0.17 -8.21 -15.26
N GLY A 10 -0.97 -8.80 -14.87
CA GLY A 10 -1.56 -9.97 -15.53
C GLY A 10 -0.68 -11.24 -15.51
N SER A 11 0.44 -11.24 -14.78
CA SER A 11 1.40 -12.33 -14.72
C SER A 11 2.05 -12.44 -13.34
N ALA A 12 2.38 -13.67 -12.94
CA ALA A 12 3.15 -13.98 -11.74
C ALA A 12 4.68 -13.95 -11.96
N ASP A 13 5.14 -13.57 -13.16
CA ASP A 13 6.57 -13.45 -13.45
C ASP A 13 7.22 -12.37 -12.59
N ARG A 14 8.41 -12.67 -12.05
CA ARG A 14 9.16 -11.73 -11.20
C ARG A 14 9.37 -10.36 -11.87
N GLY A 15 9.62 -10.36 -13.18
CA GLY A 15 9.78 -9.12 -13.95
C GLY A 15 8.49 -8.29 -14.04
N SER A 16 7.33 -8.94 -14.16
CA SER A 16 6.03 -8.26 -14.16
C SER A 16 5.70 -7.70 -12.78
N ILE A 17 5.94 -8.49 -11.73
CA ILE A 17 5.73 -8.06 -10.34
C ILE A 17 6.59 -6.84 -10.01
N ALA A 18 7.89 -6.88 -10.32
CA ALA A 18 8.81 -5.78 -10.01
C ALA A 18 8.40 -4.46 -10.70
N LYS A 19 7.96 -4.53 -11.97
CA LYS A 19 7.47 -3.36 -12.71
C LYS A 19 6.20 -2.77 -12.11
N ASN A 20 5.31 -3.62 -11.60
CA ASN A 20 3.98 -3.20 -11.14
C ASN A 20 3.89 -2.93 -9.64
N VAL A 21 4.87 -3.36 -8.83
CA VAL A 21 4.81 -3.18 -7.36
C VAL A 21 4.79 -1.71 -6.96
N MET A 22 5.59 -0.88 -7.64
CA MET A 22 5.63 0.58 -7.42
C MET A 22 4.33 1.25 -7.90
N ALA A 23 3.81 0.82 -9.05
CA ALA A 23 2.57 1.34 -9.62
C ALA A 23 1.32 1.03 -8.77
N VAL A 24 1.38 -0.03 -7.95
CA VAL A 24 0.30 -0.40 -7.02
C VAL A 24 0.49 0.25 -5.63
N ALA A 25 1.73 0.42 -5.19
CA ALA A 25 2.03 1.00 -3.87
C ALA A 25 1.89 2.53 -3.84
N ASN A 26 2.27 3.21 -4.94
CA ASN A 26 2.28 4.67 -5.06
C ASN A 26 1.54 5.13 -6.34
N GLY A 27 0.56 4.36 -6.81
CA GLY A 27 -0.14 4.68 -8.06
C GLY A 27 -0.99 5.95 -7.95
N PRO A 28 -1.34 6.62 -9.07
CA PRO A 28 -2.28 7.75 -9.08
C PRO A 28 -3.74 7.32 -8.84
N GLY A 29 -3.94 6.11 -8.34
CA GLY A 29 -5.21 5.42 -8.27
C GLY A 29 -6.00 5.73 -7.02
N LYS A 30 -7.08 4.95 -6.82
CA LYS A 30 -7.89 5.08 -5.62
C LYS A 30 -7.11 4.54 -4.42
N LYS A 31 -7.06 5.33 -3.32
CA LYS A 31 -6.49 4.87 -2.05
C LYS A 31 -7.20 3.62 -1.53
N ILE A 32 -6.41 2.61 -1.18
CA ILE A 32 -6.83 1.35 -0.59
C ILE A 32 -6.12 1.18 0.74
N TYR A 33 -6.92 0.95 1.78
CA TYR A 33 -6.45 0.78 3.15
C TYR A 33 -6.46 -0.70 3.59
N PRO A 34 -5.88 -1.03 4.76
CA PRO A 34 -5.93 -2.37 5.31
C PRO A 34 -7.38 -2.88 5.40
N GLY A 35 -7.59 -4.15 5.02
CA GLY A 35 -8.93 -4.75 4.94
C GLY A 35 -9.69 -4.49 3.63
N GLN A 36 -9.18 -3.63 2.74
CA GLN A 36 -9.81 -3.32 1.45
C GLN A 36 -9.17 -4.06 0.24
N LEU A 37 -8.46 -5.17 0.49
CA LEU A 37 -7.78 -5.97 -0.54
C LEU A 37 -8.70 -6.41 -1.68
N LYS A 38 -9.92 -6.86 -1.36
CA LYS A 38 -10.92 -7.25 -2.37
C LYS A 38 -11.24 -6.10 -3.33
N LYS A 39 -11.43 -4.90 -2.79
CA LYS A 39 -11.70 -3.69 -3.57
C LYS A 39 -10.53 -3.31 -4.48
N ALA A 40 -9.29 -3.49 -4.02
CA ALA A 40 -8.11 -3.26 -4.85
C ALA A 40 -8.03 -4.24 -6.02
N LEU A 41 -8.27 -5.53 -5.76
CA LEU A 41 -8.30 -6.56 -6.79
C LEU A 41 -9.38 -6.29 -7.84
N ASP A 42 -10.59 -5.91 -7.40
CA ASP A 42 -11.70 -5.57 -8.31
C ASP A 42 -11.39 -4.34 -9.18
N LEU A 43 -10.66 -3.35 -8.64
CA LEU A 43 -10.23 -2.17 -9.40
C LEU A 43 -9.15 -2.52 -10.42
N LEU A 44 -8.13 -3.27 -10.00
CA LEU A 44 -7.05 -3.72 -10.86
C LEU A 44 -7.56 -4.63 -11.99
N ALA A 45 -8.51 -5.52 -11.69
CA ALA A 45 -9.17 -6.36 -12.70
C ALA A 45 -9.96 -5.55 -13.73
N LYS A 46 -10.43 -4.34 -13.37
CA LYS A 46 -11.07 -3.39 -14.28
C LYS A 46 -10.06 -2.46 -14.99
N GLY A 47 -8.76 -2.74 -14.86
CA GLY A 47 -7.69 -1.91 -15.43
C GLY A 47 -7.53 -0.55 -14.74
N LYS A 48 -8.09 -0.37 -13.53
CA LYS A 48 -7.97 0.89 -12.78
C LYS A 48 -6.79 0.83 -11.83
N ALA A 49 -5.97 1.88 -11.85
CA ALA A 49 -4.88 2.05 -10.91
C ALA A 49 -5.38 2.12 -9.46
N VAL A 50 -4.54 1.67 -8.53
CA VAL A 50 -4.78 1.74 -7.08
C VAL A 50 -3.57 2.33 -6.38
N ASP A 51 -3.82 2.92 -5.23
CA ASP A 51 -2.79 3.42 -4.31
C ASP A 51 -2.93 2.64 -3.00
N TYR A 52 -2.19 1.54 -2.86
CA TYR A 52 -2.34 0.62 -1.73
C TYR A 52 -1.46 1.03 -0.55
N GLU A 53 -2.11 1.59 0.47
CA GLU A 53 -1.51 1.93 1.76
C GLU A 53 -1.77 0.76 2.73
N GLY A 54 -0.78 -0.13 2.90
CA GLY A 54 -0.90 -1.34 3.71
C GLY A 54 -0.96 -1.09 5.23
N ALA A 55 -1.00 -2.17 6.03
CA ALA A 55 -1.12 -2.07 7.49
C ALA A 55 0.03 -1.32 8.17
N THR A 56 1.19 -1.31 7.52
CA THR A 56 2.39 -0.55 7.93
C THR A 56 2.52 0.80 7.23
N GLY A 57 1.51 1.23 6.46
CA GLY A 57 1.49 2.50 5.73
C GLY A 57 2.54 2.62 4.63
N VAL A 58 2.92 1.51 3.99
CA VAL A 58 4.10 1.48 3.12
C VAL A 58 3.97 2.43 1.94
N VAL A 59 4.69 3.55 2.01
CA VAL A 59 4.97 4.46 0.91
C VAL A 59 6.43 4.22 0.52
N PHE A 60 6.66 3.79 -0.71
CA PHE A 60 8.01 3.65 -1.22
C PHE A 60 8.53 5.03 -1.68
N THR A 61 9.80 5.32 -1.41
CA THR A 61 10.53 6.41 -2.06
C THR A 61 10.73 6.10 -3.55
N ASP A 62 11.14 7.08 -4.33
CA ASP A 62 11.41 6.92 -5.77
C ASP A 62 12.46 5.83 -6.08
N VAL A 63 13.29 5.47 -5.10
CA VAL A 63 14.30 4.41 -5.20
C VAL A 63 13.82 3.04 -4.66
N GLY A 64 12.57 2.93 -4.23
CA GLY A 64 11.98 1.68 -3.75
C GLY A 64 12.25 1.34 -2.28
N GLU A 65 12.71 2.31 -1.48
CA GLU A 65 12.86 2.14 -0.03
C GLU A 65 11.59 2.55 0.71
N HIS A 66 11.23 1.87 1.79
CA HIS A 66 10.06 2.26 2.58
C HIS A 66 10.37 3.48 3.45
N VAL A 67 9.57 4.55 3.35
CA VAL A 67 9.61 5.65 4.32
C VAL A 67 8.98 5.15 5.61
N GLY A 68 9.79 4.96 6.66
CA GLY A 68 9.32 4.47 7.96
C GLY A 68 8.20 5.36 8.51
N ASN A 69 7.05 4.76 8.80
CA ASN A 69 5.95 5.46 9.45
C ASN A 69 6.11 5.40 10.97
N PHE A 70 6.05 6.57 11.60
CA PHE A 70 6.15 6.74 13.04
C PHE A 70 4.80 7.16 13.62
N LEU A 71 4.31 6.40 14.59
CA LEU A 71 3.17 6.77 15.40
C LEU A 71 3.67 7.27 16.76
N GLU A 72 3.58 8.57 16.99
CA GLU A 72 3.79 9.16 18.32
C GLU A 72 2.57 8.83 19.18
N LYS A 73 2.74 7.94 20.16
CA LYS A 73 1.68 7.52 21.08
C LYS A 73 1.90 8.11 22.47
N GLU A 74 0.88 8.74 23.02
CA GLU A 74 0.83 9.20 24.42
C GLU A 74 -0.01 8.20 25.23
N VAL A 75 0.42 7.84 26.44
CA VAL A 75 -0.39 7.03 27.37
C VAL A 75 -1.10 7.97 28.33
N LYS A 76 -2.43 8.08 28.23
CA LYS A 76 -3.27 8.84 29.16
C LYS A 76 -4.30 7.90 29.80
N GLY A 77 -4.25 7.78 31.13
CA GLY A 77 -5.20 6.95 31.89
C GLY A 77 -5.18 5.46 31.50
N GLY A 78 -3.99 4.91 31.24
CA GLY A 78 -3.83 3.50 30.85
C GLY A 78 -4.24 3.18 29.40
N LYS A 79 -4.62 4.18 28.59
CA LYS A 79 -4.96 4.01 27.17
C LYS A 79 -3.93 4.70 26.29
N PHE A 80 -3.50 4.00 25.24
CA PHE A 80 -2.69 4.59 24.17
C PHE A 80 -3.57 5.54 23.32
N LYS A 81 -3.15 6.79 23.18
CA LYS A 81 -3.71 7.76 22.24
C LYS A 81 -2.65 8.13 21.20
N THR A 82 -3.01 8.10 19.92
CA THR A 82 -2.14 8.58 18.85
C THR A 82 -2.13 10.12 18.87
N LYS A 83 -0.96 10.71 19.08
CA LYS A 83 -0.76 12.16 19.13
C LYS A 83 -0.36 12.73 17.77
N LYS A 84 0.46 12.00 17.00
CA LYS A 84 0.90 12.39 15.66
C LYS A 84 1.32 11.17 14.84
N GLN A 85 1.06 11.20 13.53
CA GLN A 85 1.56 10.23 12.54
C GLN A 85 2.55 10.98 11.63
N ARG A 86 3.75 10.42 11.41
CA ARG A 86 4.78 10.95 10.53
C ARG A 86 5.33 9.88 9.62
#